data_AF-N8W1I1-F1
#
_entry.id   AF-N8W1I1-F1
#
_cell.length_a   1.000
_cell.length_b   1.000
_cell.length_c   1.000
_cell.angle_alpha   90.00
_cell.angle_beta   90.00
_cell.angle_gamma   90.00
#
_symmetry.space_group_name_H-M   'P 1'
#
loop_
_entity.id
_entity.type
_entity.pdbx_description
1 polymer ?
#
loop_
_entity_poly.entity_id
_entity_poly.type
_entity_poly.pdbx_seq_one_letter_code
_entity_poly.pdbx_strand_id
1 'polypeptide(L)'
;MKWSVEYNTGIDVIDDQHRRILDYINEIADLKYASDRVKMKGILDNIIDYTQSHFIFEESLQEEANYKYRIPHKRVHDLFIKKIESYRERFEWGHDK
;
A
#
# COMPACT_ATOMS: atom_id res chain seq x y z
N MET A 1 -8.97 -3.56 -10.19
CA MET A 1 -9.30 -4.76 -9.40
C MET A 1 -10.47 -4.44 -8.47
N LYS A 2 -11.32 -5.42 -8.15
CA LYS A 2 -12.44 -5.23 -7.20
C LYS A 2 -12.13 -5.92 -5.87
N TRP A 3 -12.67 -5.39 -4.77
CA TRP A 3 -12.59 -6.04 -3.47
C TRP A 3 -13.24 -7.43 -3.53
N SER A 4 -12.61 -8.41 -2.90
CA SER A 4 -13.11 -9.78 -2.77
C SER A 4 -13.28 -10.11 -1.30
N VAL A 5 -14.29 -10.92 -0.98
CA VAL A 5 -14.54 -11.38 0.40
C VAL A 5 -13.36 -12.16 0.99
N GLU A 6 -12.51 -12.72 0.15
CA GLU A 6 -11.29 -13.45 0.56
C GLU A 6 -10.22 -12.53 1.18
N TYR A 7 -10.33 -11.20 1.01
CA TYR A 7 -9.42 -10.23 1.61
C TYR A 7 -9.86 -9.78 3.01
N ASN A 8 -11.05 -10.19 3.46
CA ASN A 8 -11.55 -9.81 4.76
C ASN A 8 -10.73 -10.50 5.86
N THR A 9 -10.21 -9.70 6.77
CA THR A 9 -9.53 -10.14 7.98
C THR A 9 -10.52 -10.42 9.11
N GLY A 10 -11.77 -9.94 8.98
CA GLY A 10 -12.78 -9.96 10.03
C GLY A 10 -12.63 -8.81 11.03
N ILE A 11 -11.72 -7.86 10.76
CA ILE A 11 -11.51 -6.64 11.53
C ILE A 11 -11.91 -5.46 10.63
N ASP A 12 -13.11 -4.89 10.86
CA ASP A 12 -13.72 -3.91 9.95
C ASP A 12 -12.80 -2.73 9.61
N VAL A 13 -12.09 -2.19 10.61
CA VAL A 13 -11.15 -1.07 10.41
C VAL A 13 -9.97 -1.43 9.52
N ILE A 14 -9.46 -2.67 9.61
CA ILE A 14 -8.37 -3.15 8.76
C ILE A 14 -8.89 -3.38 7.33
N ASP A 15 -10.07 -3.96 7.20
CA ASP A 15 -10.69 -4.21 5.90
C ASP A 15 -11.02 -2.90 5.16
N ASP A 16 -11.43 -1.85 5.87
CA ASP A 16 -11.63 -0.51 5.31
C ASP A 16 -10.31 0.13 4.85
N GLN A 17 -9.24 -0.01 5.64
CA GLN A 17 -7.92 0.47 5.24
C GLN A 17 -7.40 -0.26 4.00
N HIS A 18 -7.55 -1.59 3.94
CA HIS A 18 -7.18 -2.38 2.77
C HIS A 18 -7.99 -2.00 1.52
N ARG A 19 -9.29 -1.73 1.64
CA ARG A 19 -10.11 -1.22 0.54
C ARG A 19 -9.54 0.08 -0.02
N ARG A 20 -9.13 1.00 0.86
CA ARG A 20 -8.52 2.27 0.45
C ARG A 20 -7.17 2.08 -0.26
N ILE A 21 -6.36 1.11 0.18
CA ILE A 21 -5.10 0.75 -0.51
C ILE A 21 -5.41 0.20 -1.91
N LEU A 22 -6.44 -0.64 -2.04
CA LEU A 22 -6.87 -1.17 -3.34
C LEU A 22 -7.34 -0.06 -4.29
N ASP A 23 -8.03 0.97 -3.77
CA ASP A 23 -8.42 2.14 -4.57
C ASP A 23 -7.20 2.86 -5.15
N TYR A 24 -6.16 3.10 -4.34
CA TYR A 24 -4.92 3.70 -4.86
C TYR A 24 -4.24 2.82 -5.91
N ILE A 25 -4.21 1.50 -5.73
CA ILE A 25 -3.67 0.57 -6.73
C ILE A 25 -4.45 0.66 -8.04
N ASN A 26 -5.77 0.80 -7.97
CA ASN A 26 -6.62 1.00 -9.14
C ASN A 26 -6.33 2.34 -9.83
N GLU A 27 -6.20 3.43 -9.07
CA GLU A 27 -5.87 4.75 -9.62
C GLU A 27 -4.52 4.74 -10.34
N ILE A 28 -3.50 4.04 -9.80
CA ILE A 28 -2.21 3.84 -10.46
C ILE A 28 -2.38 3.05 -11.77
N ALA A 29 -3.15 1.96 -11.74
CA ALA A 29 -3.37 1.13 -12.92
C ALA A 29 -4.07 1.89 -14.05
N ASP A 30 -5.05 2.73 -13.72
CA ASP A 30 -5.81 3.53 -14.69
C ASP A 30 -4.96 4.63 -15.33
N LEU A 31 -4.00 5.20 -14.57
CA LEU A 31 -3.11 6.24 -15.08
C LEU A 31 -1.86 5.72 -15.78
N LYS A 32 -1.60 4.41 -15.75
CA LYS A 32 -0.43 3.82 -16.40
C LYS A 32 -0.33 4.15 -17.90
N TYR A 33 -1.47 4.38 -18.56
CA TYR A 33 -1.55 4.74 -19.98
C TYR A 33 -1.86 6.22 -20.22
N ALA A 34 -2.05 7.01 -19.15
CA ALA A 34 -2.32 8.44 -19.24
C ALA A 34 -0.99 9.21 -19.12
N SER A 35 -0.77 10.20 -19.98
CA SER A 35 0.44 11.06 -19.94
C SER A 35 0.44 12.07 -18.78
N ASP A 36 -0.31 11.83 -17.70
CA ASP A 36 -0.44 12.72 -16.56
C ASP A 36 0.54 12.34 -15.45
N ARG A 37 1.79 12.78 -15.65
CA ARG A 37 2.90 12.48 -14.75
C ARG A 37 2.75 13.14 -13.38
N VAL A 38 2.06 14.29 -13.31
CA VAL A 38 1.82 15.01 -12.06
C VAL A 38 0.83 14.22 -11.19
N LYS A 39 -0.27 13.76 -11.79
CA LYS A 39 -1.27 12.97 -11.08
C LYS A 39 -0.72 11.63 -10.61
N MET A 40 0.04 10.93 -11.46
CA MET A 40 0.70 9.68 -11.07
C MET A 40 1.66 9.88 -9.89
N LYS A 41 2.46 10.96 -9.89
CA LYS A 41 3.32 11.29 -8.74
C LYS A 41 2.50 11.44 -7.45
N GLY A 42 1.44 12.25 -7.51
CA GLY A 42 0.59 12.49 -6.34
C GLY A 42 -0.04 11.22 -5.77
N ILE A 43 -0.46 10.28 -6.63
CA ILE A 43 -1.00 9.00 -6.17
C ILE A 43 0.09 8.11 -5.56
N LEU A 44 1.30 8.09 -6.13
CA LEU A 44 2.43 7.37 -5.58
C LEU A 44 2.83 7.91 -4.18
N ASP A 45 2.87 9.22 -4.02
CA ASP A 45 3.12 9.84 -2.70
C ASP A 45 2.00 9.43 -1.70
N ASN A 46 0.73 9.54 -2.12
CA ASN A 46 -0.42 9.21 -1.26
C ASN A 46 -0.47 7.74 -0.83
N ILE A 47 -0.20 6.78 -1.73
CA ILE A 47 -0.23 5.36 -1.38
C ILE A 47 0.91 5.00 -0.42
N ILE A 48 2.09 5.62 -0.55
CA ILE A 48 3.21 5.40 0.36
C ILE A 48 2.83 5.88 1.76
N ASP A 49 2.39 7.13 1.89
CA ASP A 49 2.01 7.72 3.18
C ASP A 49 0.88 6.91 3.86
N TYR A 50 -0.12 6.51 3.08
CA TYR A 50 -1.25 5.76 3.59
C TYR A 50 -0.87 4.34 4.02
N THR A 51 -0.05 3.62 3.24
CA THR A 51 0.39 2.27 3.60
C THR A 51 1.33 2.25 4.79
N GLN A 52 2.21 3.24 4.94
CA GLN A 52 3.02 3.39 6.16
C GLN A 52 2.14 3.57 7.40
N SER A 53 1.13 4.45 7.33
CA SER A 53 0.22 4.71 8.44
C SER A 53 -0.62 3.47 8.80
N HIS A 54 -1.12 2.76 7.80
CA HIS A 54 -1.83 1.50 7.97
C HIS A 54 -0.97 0.41 8.63
N PHE A 55 0.27 0.22 8.17
CA PHE A 55 1.18 -0.78 8.75
C PHE A 55 1.54 -0.46 10.19
N ILE A 56 1.77 0.81 10.54
CA ILE A 56 2.01 1.23 11.93
C ILE A 56 0.82 0.86 12.82
N PHE A 57 -0.41 1.12 12.35
CA PHE A 57 -1.63 0.79 13.07
C PHE A 57 -1.83 -0.73 13.24
N GLU A 58 -1.63 -1.51 12.19
CA GLU A 58 -1.76 -2.96 12.29
C GLU A 58 -0.67 -3.56 13.19
N GLU A 59 0.57 -3.08 13.09
CA GLU A 59 1.67 -3.54 13.92
C GLU A 59 1.47 -3.22 15.41
N SER A 60 0.84 -2.09 15.75
CA SER A 60 0.48 -1.79 17.14
C SER A 60 -0.61 -2.72 17.65
N LEU A 61 -1.64 -3.01 16.85
CA LEU A 61 -2.66 -4.00 17.20
C LEU A 61 -2.06 -5.40 17.41
N GLN A 62 -1.15 -5.82 16.53
CA GLN A 62 -0.44 -7.09 16.65
C GLN A 62 0.45 -7.17 17.89
N GLU A 63 1.08 -6.05 18.27
CA GLU A 63 1.88 -5.95 19.48
C GLU A 63 1.03 -6.06 20.74
N GLU A 64 -0.07 -5.30 20.83
CA GLU A 64 -1.03 -5.37 21.93
C GLU A 64 -1.64 -6.76 22.10
N ALA A 65 -1.92 -7.44 20.98
CA ALA A 65 -2.46 -8.80 20.97
C ALA A 65 -1.42 -9.90 21.22
N ASN A 66 -0.13 -9.57 21.40
CA ASN A 66 0.98 -10.53 21.45
C ASN A 66 0.97 -11.52 20.26
N TYR A 67 0.69 -11.02 19.07
CA TYR A 67 0.60 -11.85 17.86
C TYR A 67 1.94 -12.51 17.55
N LYS A 68 1.95 -13.85 17.58
CA LYS A 68 3.15 -14.70 17.42
C LYS A 68 3.97 -14.39 16.17
N TYR A 69 3.32 -13.93 15.10
CA TYR A 69 3.96 -13.70 13.80
C TYR A 69 4.17 -12.21 13.48
N ARG A 70 4.14 -11.31 14.48
CA ARG A 70 4.38 -9.87 14.28
C ARG A 70 5.70 -9.56 13.57
N ILE A 71 6.79 -10.21 13.97
CA ILE A 71 8.12 -9.98 13.40
C ILE A 71 8.19 -10.36 11.91
N PRO A 72 7.80 -11.57 11.47
CA PRO A 72 7.75 -11.86 10.04
C PRO A 72 6.71 -11.01 9.29
N HIS A 73 5.60 -10.61 9.91
CA HIS A 73 4.61 -9.72 9.29
C HIS A 73 5.24 -8.34 8.98
N LYS A 74 5.87 -7.70 9.97
CA LYS A 74 6.58 -6.42 9.79
C LYS A 74 7.60 -6.45 8.65
N ARG A 75 8.32 -7.57 8.47
CA ARG A 75 9.25 -7.72 7.34
C ARG A 75 8.56 -7.68 5.98
N VAL A 76 7.33 -8.19 5.88
CA VAL A 76 6.54 -8.09 4.64
C VAL A 76 6.14 -6.63 4.37
N HIS A 77 5.76 -5.88 5.41
CA HIS A 77 5.49 -4.44 5.32
C HIS A 77 6.70 -3.65 4.83
N ASP A 78 7.87 -3.87 5.46
CA ASP A 78 9.11 -3.19 5.07
C ASP A 78 9.48 -3.44 3.61
N LEU A 79 9.31 -4.69 3.13
CA LEU A 79 9.55 -5.06 1.73
C LEU A 79 8.54 -4.40 0.78
N PHE A 80 7.29 -4.28 1.19
CA PHE A 80 6.25 -3.62 0.41
C PHE A 80 6.55 -2.12 0.23
N ILE A 81 6.86 -1.41 1.32
CA ILE A 81 7.23 0.02 1.26
C ILE A 81 8.45 0.21 0.36
N LYS A 82 9.51 -0.57 0.57
CA LYS A 82 10.71 -0.52 -0.27
C LYS A 82 10.41 -0.71 -1.75
N LYS A 83 9.46 -1.61 -2.07
CA LYS A 83 9.05 -1.88 -3.45
C LYS A 83 8.35 -0.66 -4.06
N ILE A 84 7.41 -0.03 -3.36
CA ILE A 84 6.69 1.15 -3.87
C ILE A 84 7.62 2.36 -4.01
N GLU A 85 8.51 2.60 -3.04
CA GLU A 85 9.54 3.65 -3.14
C GLU A 85 10.42 3.46 -4.38
N SER A 86 10.84 2.23 -4.67
CA SER A 86 11.58 1.94 -5.91
C SER A 86 10.76 2.21 -7.18
N TYR A 87 9.44 2.00 -7.16
CA TYR A 87 8.59 2.43 -8.29
C TYR A 87 8.54 3.95 -8.41
N ARG A 88 8.39 4.68 -7.31
CA ARG A 88 8.38 6.14 -7.27
C ARG A 88 9.69 6.72 -7.79
N GLU A 89 10.83 6.23 -7.34
CA GLU A 89 12.15 6.65 -7.83
C GLU A 89 12.30 6.43 -9.34
N ARG A 90 11.97 5.24 -9.85
CA ARG A 90 12.01 4.95 -11.30
C ARG A 90 11.08 5.87 -12.09
N PHE A 91 9.89 6.09 -11.55
CA PHE A 91 8.90 6.97 -12.14
C PHE A 91 9.42 8.41 -12.23
N GLU A 92 10.08 8.93 -11.18
CA GLU A 92 10.71 10.26 -11.19
C GLU A 92 11.86 10.34 -12.20
N TRP A 93 12.69 9.31 -12.28
CA TRP A 93 13.83 9.22 -13.21
C TRP A 93 13.43 9.00 -14.67
N GLY A 94 12.15 8.71 -14.95
CA GLY A 94 11.65 8.49 -16.31
C GLY A 94 12.15 7.18 -16.92
N HIS A 95 12.57 6.23 -16.08
CA HIS A 95 12.98 4.91 -16.51
C HIS A 95 11.74 4.02 -16.70
N ASP A 96 11.09 4.17 -17.85
CA ASP A 96 10.22 3.15 -18.42
C ASP A 96 11.11 2.09 -19.09
N LYS A 97 11.52 1.06 -18.33
CA LYS A 97 12.11 -0.16 -18.89
C LYS A 97 11.35 -1.38 -18.41
#